data_AF-A0A9P7U0G5-F1
#
_entry.id   AF-A0A9P7U0G5-F1
#
_cell.length_a   1.000
_cell.length_b   1.000
_cell.length_c   1.000
_cell.angle_alpha   90.00
_cell.angle_beta   90.00
_cell.angle_gamma   90.00
#
_symmetry.space_group_name_H-M   'P 1'
#
loop_
_entity.id
_entity.type
_entity.pdbx_description
1 polymer ?
#
loop_
_entity_poly.entity_id
_entity_poly.type
_entity_poly.pdbx_seq_one_letter_code
_entity_poly.pdbx_strand_id
1 'polypeptide(L)'
;MEPRARAGKNVGKMNFSHNELAQLLFAHGDVKNPLPETIRVLDEILTDFMQSIAFEATRAAHYSGRQKIKYEDFEFAFRRNPSFLGKVQEVFEKQREIKKAREILRDGEDEIMKDAADEEKKREKEGASGAGAVVKKVEEELGEADDDAEAEADALGKKK
;
A
#
# COMPACT_ATOMS: atom_id res chain seq x y z
N MET A 1 23.16 -5.08 23.86
CA MET A 1 22.40 -3.86 24.18
C MET A 1 20.94 -4.20 23.93
N GLU A 2 20.16 -4.44 24.99
CA GLU A 2 18.76 -4.83 24.81
C GLU A 2 17.98 -3.66 24.18
N PRO A 3 17.13 -3.91 23.16
CA PRO A 3 16.31 -2.88 22.58
C PRO A 3 15.29 -2.43 23.63
N ARG A 4 15.46 -1.21 24.14
CA ARG A 4 14.55 -0.63 25.12
C ARG A 4 13.17 -0.50 24.48
N ALA A 5 12.21 -1.29 24.96
CA ALA A 5 10.81 -1.17 24.56
C ALA A 5 10.39 0.30 24.77
N ARG A 6 10.10 1.01 23.68
CA ARG A 6 9.51 2.35 23.76
C ARG A 6 8.14 2.16 24.38
N ALA A 7 7.83 2.94 25.43
CA ALA A 7 6.48 2.97 25.98
C ALA A 7 5.49 3.20 24.82
N GLY A 8 4.49 2.32 24.69
CA GLY A 8 3.52 2.41 23.62
C GLY A 8 2.91 3.81 23.60
N LYS A 9 2.81 4.44 22.43
CA LYS A 9 2.24 5.80 22.31
C LYS A 9 0.81 5.91 22.88
N ASN A 10 0.16 4.76 23.11
CA ASN A 10 -1.23 4.64 23.51
C ASN A 10 -1.43 3.95 24.87
N VAL A 11 -0.47 4.02 25.82
CA VAL A 11 -0.72 3.47 27.17
C VAL A 11 -1.98 4.12 27.78
N GLY A 12 -3.00 3.30 28.06
CA GLY A 12 -4.30 3.76 28.58
C GLY A 12 -5.27 4.33 27.54
N LYS A 13 -4.98 4.18 26.25
CA LYS A 13 -5.84 4.56 25.12
C LYS A 13 -5.96 3.37 24.15
N MET A 14 -7.02 3.33 23.35
CA MET A 14 -7.14 2.31 22.31
C MET A 14 -6.11 2.54 21.21
N ASN A 15 -5.59 1.44 20.64
CA ASN A 15 -4.66 1.49 19.52
C ASN A 15 -5.37 1.71 18.18
N PHE A 16 -6.56 1.15 18.03
CA PHE A 16 -7.41 1.28 16.85
C PHE A 16 -8.58 2.23 17.08
N SER A 17 -9.16 2.76 16.00
CA SER A 17 -10.37 3.56 16.12
C SER A 17 -11.57 2.66 16.41
N HIS A 18 -12.55 3.21 17.13
CA HIS A 18 -13.80 2.50 17.43
C HIS A 18 -14.53 2.07 16.13
N ASN A 19 -14.51 2.90 15.09
CA ASN A 19 -15.23 2.60 13.85
C ASN A 19 -14.61 1.41 13.11
N GLU A 20 -13.27 1.32 13.05
CA GLU A 20 -12.58 0.20 12.42
C GLU A 20 -12.90 -1.12 13.12
N LEU A 21 -12.83 -1.13 14.45
CA LEU A 21 -13.13 -2.32 15.24
C LEU A 21 -14.60 -2.73 15.16
N ALA A 22 -15.52 -1.76 15.16
CA ALA A 22 -16.95 -2.03 14.99
C ALA A 22 -17.27 -2.58 13.60
N GLN A 23 -16.65 -2.04 12.54
CA GLN A 23 -16.81 -2.54 11.17
C GLN A 23 -16.25 -3.95 11.02
N LEU A 24 -15.10 -4.24 11.65
CA LEU A 24 -14.53 -5.58 11.67
C LEU A 24 -15.51 -6.58 12.31
N LEU A 25 -16.02 -6.26 13.50
CA LEU A 25 -17.00 -7.11 14.20
C LEU A 25 -18.26 -7.32 13.36
N PHE A 26 -18.81 -6.27 12.76
CA PHE A 26 -19.99 -6.35 11.90
C PHE A 26 -19.74 -7.21 10.65
N ALA A 27 -18.57 -7.07 10.01
CA ALA A 27 -18.19 -7.89 8.86
C ALA A 27 -18.07 -9.39 9.20
N HIS A 28 -17.78 -9.70 10.47
CA HIS A 28 -17.73 -11.07 11.00
C HIS A 28 -19.04 -11.54 11.64
N GLY A 29 -20.13 -10.77 11.51
CA GLY A 29 -21.48 -11.18 11.89
C GLY A 29 -21.97 -10.67 13.25
N ASP A 30 -21.25 -9.76 13.89
CA ASP A 30 -21.72 -9.07 15.11
C ASP A 30 -22.77 -7.97 14.78
N VAL A 31 -23.33 -7.35 15.83
CA VAL A 31 -24.26 -6.23 15.71
C VAL A 31 -23.58 -4.95 15.20
N LYS A 32 -24.34 -4.09 14.52
CA LYS A 32 -23.85 -2.82 13.95
C LYS A 32 -23.21 -1.89 14.98
N ASN A 33 -23.74 -1.88 16.20
CA ASN A 33 -23.25 -1.07 17.31
C ASN A 33 -22.84 -2.01 18.47
N PRO A 34 -21.62 -2.55 18.46
CA PRO A 34 -21.16 -3.45 19.51
C PRO A 34 -20.96 -2.71 20.83
N LEU A 35 -20.95 -3.46 21.93
CA LEU A 35 -20.73 -2.90 23.26
C LEU A 35 -19.33 -2.25 23.35
N PRO A 36 -19.18 -1.10 24.02
CA PRO A 36 -17.89 -0.44 24.18
C PRO A 36 -16.83 -1.32 24.86
N GLU A 37 -17.25 -2.21 25.76
CA GLU A 37 -16.39 -3.17 26.44
C GLU A 37 -15.84 -4.22 25.47
N THR A 38 -16.67 -4.74 24.56
CA THR A 38 -16.24 -5.69 23.52
C THR A 38 -15.17 -5.08 22.63
N ILE A 39 -15.35 -3.82 22.24
CA ILE A 39 -14.39 -3.09 21.40
C ILE A 39 -13.06 -2.90 22.13
N ARG A 40 -13.08 -2.53 23.42
CA ARG A 40 -11.87 -2.39 24.22
C ARG A 40 -11.11 -3.71 24.36
N VAL A 41 -11.81 -4.80 24.65
CA VAL A 41 -11.21 -6.14 24.75
C VAL A 41 -10.64 -6.57 23.40
N LEU A 42 -11.34 -6.29 22.30
CA LEU A 42 -10.85 -6.58 20.96
C LEU A 42 -9.57 -5.80 20.63
N ASP A 43 -9.48 -4.51 21.01
CA ASP A 43 -8.28 -3.70 20.85
C ASP A 43 -7.07 -4.29 21.59
N GLU A 44 -7.28 -4.75 22.83
CA GLU A 44 -6.24 -5.40 23.64
C GLU A 44 -5.78 -6.72 23.01
N ILE A 45 -6.72 -7.59 22.61
CA ILE A 45 -6.43 -8.88 21.97
C ILE A 45 -5.68 -8.69 20.65
N LEU A 46 -6.13 -7.77 19.80
CA LEU A 46 -5.48 -7.49 18.52
C LEU A 46 -4.07 -6.92 18.71
N THR A 47 -3.92 -6.03 19.68
CA THR A 47 -2.62 -5.45 20.01
C THR A 47 -1.64 -6.53 20.47
N ASP A 48 -2.06 -7.42 21.37
CA ASP A 48 -1.22 -8.52 21.86
C ASP A 48 -0.86 -9.51 20.74
N PHE A 49 -1.82 -9.84 19.87
CA PHE A 49 -1.60 -10.69 18.71
C PHE A 49 -0.55 -10.12 17.75
N MET A 50 -0.68 -8.84 17.37
CA MET A 50 0.27 -8.17 16.49
C MET A 50 1.67 -8.09 17.10
N GLN A 51 1.76 -7.76 18.40
CA GLN A 51 3.04 -7.68 19.10
C GLN A 51 3.71 -9.05 19.13
N SER A 52 2.98 -10.10 19.50
CA SER A 52 3.48 -11.47 19.55
C SER A 52 4.08 -11.92 18.21
N ILE A 53 3.39 -11.67 17.10
CA ILE A 53 3.88 -12.03 15.76
C ILE A 53 5.07 -11.15 15.35
N ALA A 54 5.03 -9.85 15.65
CA ALA A 54 6.15 -8.96 15.35
C ALA A 54 7.43 -9.39 16.07
N PHE A 55 7.34 -9.87 17.31
CA PHE A 55 8.48 -10.42 18.03
C PHE A 55 9.00 -11.72 17.38
N GLU A 56 8.11 -12.60 16.91
CA GLU A 56 8.52 -13.81 16.22
C GLU A 56 9.21 -13.51 14.87
N ALA A 57 8.65 -12.59 14.08
CA ALA A 57 9.25 -12.12 12.84
C ALA A 57 10.60 -11.43 13.09
N THR A 58 10.71 -10.62 14.14
CA THR A 58 11.98 -10.00 14.56
C THR A 58 13.03 -11.05 14.88
N ARG A 59 12.65 -12.12 15.59
CA ARG A 59 13.56 -13.22 15.92
C ARG A 59 14.06 -13.93 14.64
N ALA A 60 13.19 -14.14 13.66
CA ALA A 60 13.57 -14.70 12.36
C ALA A 60 14.55 -13.77 11.61
N ALA A 61 14.26 -12.47 11.56
CA ALA A 61 15.14 -11.47 10.95
C ALA A 61 16.52 -11.43 11.62
N HIS A 62 16.55 -11.45 12.96
CA HIS A 62 17.78 -11.45 13.74
C HIS A 62 18.63 -12.71 13.50
N TYR A 63 18.01 -13.88 13.33
CA TYR A 63 18.73 -15.10 12.99
C TYR A 63 19.46 -14.99 11.65
N SER A 64 18.91 -14.21 10.71
CA SER A 64 19.56 -13.87 9.43
C SER A 64 20.54 -12.69 9.51
N GLY A 65 20.84 -12.18 10.71
CA GLY A 65 21.75 -11.06 10.93
C GLY A 65 21.17 -9.69 10.55
N ARG A 66 19.87 -9.60 10.29
CA ARG A 66 19.18 -8.35 9.92
C ARG A 66 18.50 -7.72 11.13
N GLN A 67 18.64 -6.40 11.26
CA GLN A 67 17.89 -5.61 12.24
C GLN A 67 16.52 -5.17 11.69
N LYS A 68 16.39 -5.03 10.36
CA LYS A 68 15.13 -4.68 9.70
C LYS A 68 14.34 -5.94 9.35
N ILE A 69 13.07 -5.95 9.76
CA ILE A 69 12.10 -7.00 9.46
C ILE A 69 11.63 -6.82 8.00
N LYS A 70 11.52 -7.93 7.28
CA LYS A 70 10.96 -8.00 5.92
C LYS A 70 9.65 -8.78 5.95
N TYR A 71 8.91 -8.70 4.85
CA TYR A 71 7.68 -9.47 4.69
C TYR A 71 7.92 -11.00 4.78
N GLU A 72 9.04 -11.50 4.25
CA GLU A 72 9.36 -12.94 4.33
C GLU A 72 9.51 -13.44 5.78
N ASP A 73 9.88 -12.55 6.72
CA ASP A 73 9.98 -12.91 8.14
C ASP A 73 8.59 -13.16 8.76
N PHE A 74 7.55 -12.48 8.28
CA PHE A 74 6.17 -12.72 8.69
C PHE A 74 5.63 -14.01 8.08
N GLU A 75 5.92 -14.29 6.80
CA GLU A 75 5.58 -15.59 6.19
C GLU A 75 6.21 -16.75 6.97
N PHE A 76 7.47 -16.59 7.38
CA PHE A 76 8.14 -17.58 8.21
C PHE A 76 7.53 -17.70 9.61
N ALA A 77 7.12 -16.60 10.24
CA ALA A 77 6.40 -16.64 11.52
C ALA A 77 5.07 -17.42 11.40
N PHE A 78 4.35 -17.25 10.30
CA PHE A 78 3.08 -17.95 10.03
C PHE A 78 3.21 -19.40 9.58
N ARG A 79 4.42 -19.95 9.42
CA ARG A 79 4.65 -21.32 8.92
C ARG A 79 3.90 -22.43 9.67
N ARG A 80 3.52 -22.20 10.93
CA ARG A 80 2.78 -23.16 11.77
C ARG A 80 1.27 -23.05 11.58
N ASN A 81 0.78 -21.95 11.03
CA ASN A 81 -0.63 -21.70 10.81
C ASN A 81 -0.90 -21.53 9.30
N PRO A 82 -1.24 -22.63 8.59
CA PRO A 82 -1.39 -22.60 7.13
C PRO A 82 -2.52 -21.69 6.67
N SER A 83 -3.55 -21.45 7.51
CA SER A 83 -4.64 -20.54 7.17
C SER A 83 -4.17 -19.09 7.08
N PHE A 84 -3.36 -18.63 8.06
CA PHE A 84 -2.82 -17.27 8.04
C PHE A 84 -1.81 -17.08 6.91
N LEU A 85 -0.96 -18.09 6.65
CA LEU A 85 -0.01 -18.04 5.54
C LEU A 85 -0.73 -17.93 4.18
N GLY A 86 -1.74 -18.78 3.94
CA GLY A 86 -2.50 -18.73 2.69
C GLY A 86 -3.25 -17.41 2.50
N LYS A 87 -3.82 -16.86 3.57
CA LYS A 87 -4.49 -15.55 3.54
C LYS A 87 -3.52 -14.42 3.19
N VAL A 88 -2.33 -14.48 3.77
CA VAL A 88 -1.27 -13.48 3.55
C VAL A 88 -0.81 -13.53 2.09
N GLN A 89 -0.54 -14.71 1.54
CA GLN A 89 -0.19 -14.88 0.13
C GLN A 89 -1.29 -14.40 -0.83
N GLU A 90 -2.55 -14.78 -0.56
CA GLU A 90 -3.73 -14.36 -1.34
C GLU A 90 -3.84 -12.82 -1.42
N VAL A 91 -3.56 -12.12 -0.33
CA VAL A 91 -3.61 -10.65 -0.29
C VAL A 91 -2.53 -10.04 -1.18
N PHE A 92 -1.30 -10.57 -1.15
CA PHE A 92 -0.22 -10.08 -2.02
C PHE A 92 -0.47 -10.37 -3.50
N GLU A 93 -1.02 -11.54 -3.82
CA GLU A 93 -1.42 -11.89 -5.18
C GLU A 93 -2.47 -10.92 -5.73
N LYS A 94 -3.53 -10.67 -4.95
CA LYS A 94 -4.58 -9.71 -5.33
C LYS A 94 -4.05 -8.29 -5.49
N GLN A 95 -3.14 -7.85 -4.62
CA GLN A 95 -2.48 -6.54 -4.79
C GLN A 95 -1.69 -6.47 -6.09
N ARG A 96 -0.97 -7.53 -6.45
CA ARG A 96 -0.22 -7.60 -7.70
C ARG A 96 -1.14 -7.57 -8.92
N GLU A 97 -2.26 -8.28 -8.88
CA GLU A 97 -3.28 -8.26 -9.94
C GLU A 97 -3.88 -6.86 -10.10
N ILE A 98 -4.24 -6.19 -9.01
CA ILE A 98 -4.76 -4.81 -9.05
C ILE A 98 -3.73 -3.85 -9.64
N LYS A 99 -2.45 -3.97 -9.26
CA LYS A 99 -1.38 -3.14 -9.83
C LYS A 99 -1.24 -3.34 -11.34
N LYS A 100 -1.20 -4.58 -11.80
CA LYS A 100 -1.15 -4.91 -13.24
C LYS A 100 -2.37 -4.37 -13.99
N ALA A 101 -3.56 -4.50 -13.42
CA ALA A 101 -4.78 -3.98 -14.03
C ALA A 101 -4.77 -2.45 -14.16
N ARG A 102 -4.22 -1.74 -13.16
CA ARG A 102 -4.04 -0.28 -13.21
C ARG A 102 -3.02 0.14 -14.26
N GLU A 103 -1.93 -0.60 -14.41
CA GLU A 103 -0.89 -0.36 -15.41
C GLU A 103 -1.46 -0.49 -16.83
N ILE A 104 -2.19 -1.58 -17.12
CA ILE A 104 -2.84 -1.80 -18.42
C ILE A 104 -3.84 -0.66 -18.75
N LEU A 105 -4.59 -0.17 -17.76
CA LEU A 105 -5.51 0.95 -17.95
C LEU A 105 -4.75 2.23 -18.32
N ARG A 106 -3.66 2.53 -17.61
CA ARG A 106 -2.83 3.71 -17.86
C ARG A 106 -2.18 3.66 -19.25
N ASP A 107 -1.60 2.52 -19.62
CA ASP A 107 -0.99 2.34 -20.93
C ASP A 107 -2.03 2.48 -22.04
N GLY A 108 -3.24 1.96 -21.84
CA GLY A 108 -4.36 2.15 -22.75
C GLY A 108 -4.84 3.60 -22.88
N GLU A 109 -4.87 4.36 -21.78
CA GLU A 109 -5.19 5.79 -21.81
C GLU A 109 -4.11 6.61 -22.53
N ASP A 110 -2.83 6.27 -22.34
CA ASP A 110 -1.70 6.90 -23.03
C ASP A 110 -1.70 6.60 -24.54
N GLU A 111 -2.09 5.39 -24.95
CA GLU A 111 -2.31 5.05 -26.36
C GLU A 111 -3.48 5.83 -26.96
N ILE A 112 -4.61 5.93 -26.26
CA ILE A 112 -5.77 6.70 -26.73
C ILE A 112 -5.46 8.19 -26.83
N MET A 113 -4.71 8.76 -25.87
CA MET A 113 -4.27 10.15 -25.90
C MET A 113 -3.30 10.42 -27.06
N LYS A 114 -2.38 9.48 -27.35
CA LYS A 114 -1.49 9.59 -28.51
C LYS A 114 -2.26 9.51 -29.83
N ASP A 115 -3.19 8.57 -29.95
CA ASP A 115 -4.04 8.43 -31.13
C ASP A 115 -4.91 9.68 -31.35
N ALA A 116 -5.48 10.25 -30.28
CA ALA A 116 -6.23 11.50 -30.34
C ALA A 116 -5.34 12.70 -30.76
N ALA A 117 -4.13 12.80 -30.21
CA ALA A 117 -3.18 13.87 -30.56
C ALA A 117 -2.67 13.74 -32.01
N ASP A 118 -2.51 12.52 -32.52
CA ASP A 118 -2.09 12.28 -33.90
C ASP A 118 -3.22 12.48 -34.91
N GLU A 119 -4.47 12.18 -34.53
CA GLU A 119 -5.69 12.57 -35.26
C GLU A 119 -5.84 14.10 -35.31
N GLU A 120 -5.62 14.80 -34.20
CA GLU A 120 -5.71 16.26 -34.12
C GLU A 120 -4.62 16.94 -34.97
N LYS A 121 -3.37 16.45 -34.91
CA LYS A 121 -2.28 16.93 -35.80
C LYS A 121 -2.54 16.66 -37.28
N LYS A 122 -3.23 15.57 -37.63
CA LYS A 122 -3.65 15.31 -39.02
C LYS A 122 -4.71 16.32 -39.47
N ARG A 123 -5.70 16.61 -38.61
CA ARG A 123 -6.75 17.60 -38.90
C ARG A 123 -6.21 19.03 -38.99
N GLU A 124 -5.23 19.38 -38.16
CA GLU A 124 -4.54 20.69 -38.25
C GLU A 124 -3.70 20.84 -39.52
N LYS A 125 -3.06 19.77 -40.00
CA LYS A 125 -2.31 19.78 -41.28
C LYS A 125 -3.22 19.93 -42.51
N GLU A 126 -4.47 19.46 -42.43
CA GLU A 126 -5.48 19.67 -43.48
C GLU A 126 -6.15 21.06 -43.37
N GLY A 127 -6.16 21.67 -42.18
CA GLY A 127 -6.71 23.02 -41.94
C GLY A 127 -5.74 24.20 -42.16
N ALA A 128 -4.42 23.96 -42.25
CA ALA A 128 -3.40 25.01 -42.36
C ALA A 128 -3.22 25.60 -43.78
N SER A 129 -4.33 25.87 -44.47
CA SER A 129 -4.39 26.82 -45.60
C SER A 129 -5.18 28.07 -45.19
N GLY A 130 -4.76 28.76 -44.13
CA GLY A 130 -5.39 30.02 -43.73
C GLY A 130 -4.92 30.62 -42.41
N ALA A 131 -3.90 31.50 -42.51
CA ALA A 131 -3.60 32.68 -41.68
C ALA A 131 -3.66 32.62 -40.13
N GLY A 132 -2.46 32.57 -39.53
CA GLY A 132 -1.91 33.40 -38.43
C GLY A 132 -2.77 34.01 -37.31
N ALA A 133 -2.39 33.77 -36.04
CA ALA A 133 -1.93 34.79 -35.07
C ALA A 133 -1.69 34.20 -33.65
N VAL A 134 -0.68 34.76 -32.98
CA VAL A 134 -0.06 34.44 -31.67
C VAL A 134 -0.99 34.66 -30.47
N VAL A 135 -1.06 33.74 -29.49
CA VAL A 135 -1.20 34.05 -28.04
C VAL A 135 -0.48 33.00 -27.16
N LYS A 136 0.06 33.50 -26.05
CA LYS A 136 1.08 32.98 -25.11
C LYS A 136 0.72 31.77 -24.25
N LYS A 137 1.79 31.01 -24.01
CA LYS A 137 2.12 30.07 -22.93
C LYS A 137 1.82 30.63 -21.51
N VAL A 138 1.15 29.82 -20.67
CA VAL A 138 1.35 29.79 -19.20
C VAL A 138 1.39 28.30 -18.81
N GLU A 139 2.59 27.82 -18.51
CA GLU A 139 2.84 26.51 -17.88
C GLU A 139 2.60 26.65 -16.38
N GLU A 140 1.76 25.78 -15.81
CA GLU A 140 1.79 25.49 -14.38
C GLU A 140 2.37 24.07 -14.24
N GLU A 141 3.66 24.04 -13.93
CA GLU A 141 4.47 22.85 -13.68
C GLU A 141 4.08 22.29 -12.29
N LEU A 142 3.14 21.36 -12.26
CA LEU A 142 2.90 20.52 -11.08
C LEU A 142 3.90 19.35 -11.13
N GLY A 143 5.04 19.58 -10.48
CA GLY A 143 6.06 18.56 -10.25
C GLY A 143 5.55 17.47 -9.32
N GLU A 144 5.04 16.39 -9.88
CA GLU A 144 4.96 15.09 -9.21
C GLU A 144 6.31 14.40 -9.38
N ALA A 145 7.27 14.79 -8.54
CA ALA A 145 8.48 14.02 -8.32
C ALA A 145 8.10 12.69 -7.66
N ASP A 146 7.86 11.70 -8.51
CA ASP A 146 8.28 10.30 -8.48
C ASP A 146 9.09 9.83 -7.23
N ASP A 147 8.47 9.86 -6.04
CA ASP A 147 9.03 9.26 -4.81
C ASP A 147 8.78 7.73 -4.73
N ASP A 148 7.93 7.17 -5.60
CA ASP A 148 7.59 5.73 -5.60
C ASP A 148 8.63 4.85 -6.32
N ALA A 149 9.39 5.41 -7.27
CA ALA A 149 10.44 4.69 -7.99
C ALA A 149 11.63 4.33 -7.08
N GLU A 150 11.91 5.16 -6.06
CA GLU A 150 13.02 4.92 -5.14
C GLU A 150 12.76 3.74 -4.19
N ALA A 151 11.48 3.51 -3.85
CA ALA A 151 11.07 2.37 -3.02
C ALA A 151 11.21 1.01 -3.74
N GLU A 152 11.02 0.97 -5.06
CA GLU A 152 11.26 -0.25 -5.85
C GLU A 152 12.75 -0.53 -6.09
N ALA A 153 13.56 0.52 -6.25
CA ALA A 153 15.00 0.38 -6.46
C ALA A 153 15.71 -0.24 -5.24
N ASP A 154 15.27 0.08 -4.02
CA ASP A 154 15.84 -0.49 -2.78
C ASP A 154 15.44 -1.97 -2.60
N ALA A 155 14.31 -2.40 -3.19
CA ALA A 155 13.87 -3.79 -3.20
C ALA A 155 14.68 -4.68 -4.18
N LEU A 156 15.18 -4.10 -5.27
CA LEU A 156 15.91 -4.82 -6.33
C LEU A 156 17.42 -4.87 -6.15
N GLY A 157 17.97 -4.25 -5.09
CA GLY A 157 19.38 -4.43 -4.70
C GLY A 157 20.39 -4.08 -5.80
N LYS A 158 20.09 -3.09 -6.65
CA LYS A 158 21.09 -2.56 -7.59
C LYS A 158 22.14 -1.80 -6.79
N LYS A 159 23.27 -2.47 -6.55
CA LYS A 159 24.50 -1.85 -6.05
C LYS A 159 24.88 -0.68 -6.97
N LYS A 160 25.07 0.50 -6.39
CA LYS A 160 25.93 1.55 -6.96
C LYS A 160 27.36 1.04 -7.07
#